data_AF-A0A970SMW3-F1
#
_entry.id   AF-A0A970SMW3-F1
#
_cell.length_a   1.000
_cell.length_b   1.000
_cell.length_c   1.000
_cell.angle_alpha   90.00
_cell.angle_beta   90.00
_cell.angle_gamma   90.00
#
_symmetry.space_group_name_H-M   'P 1'
#
loop_
_entity.id
_entity.type
_entity.pdbx_description
1 polymer ?
#
loop_
_entity_poly.entity_id
_entity_poly.type
_entity_poly.pdbx_seq_one_letter_code
_entity_poly.pdbx_strand_id
1 'polypeptide(L)'
;TIYYPEQKADAEPVAYPWCVASAGCDNPSIIDCLLVNPYQGVDFGSRVAGRHYIRNLYGQPLYKGLFVDLCFDVGRLENIHFWPFWTAHVLGGKAPKTDDWIFKNGTAFIFARSDWQYVSNCFAILYKTGIHFMKASEPGPGNYLMTQSGADCCDVAVYVEETQGHSGVSFANSQIFGRIVVSEKNTGPVRFTGCGIFGASGEIEAQEMIRIDGRGRVSFDSCSFHAIDPAPKTKDYINVVGGRIGVAGSVFIGTAGHAPIVIDEKCISAIITGNEFYSSKQIVNNAKKNVVIKDNLFGTDEN
;
A
#
# COMPACT_ATOMS: atom_id res chain seq x y z
N THR A 1 -16.26 -21.86 -2.91
CA THR A 1 -14.85 -22.00 -3.35
C THR A 1 -14.79 -22.11 -4.84
N ILE A 2 -13.83 -21.44 -5.49
CA ILE A 2 -13.56 -21.53 -6.93
C ILE A 2 -12.08 -21.91 -7.13
N TYR A 3 -11.82 -22.90 -7.99
CA TYR A 3 -10.49 -23.45 -8.26
C TYR A 3 -10.30 -23.67 -9.77
N TYR A 4 -9.12 -23.33 -10.27
CA TYR A 4 -8.72 -23.47 -11.67
C TYR A 4 -7.73 -24.63 -11.78
N PRO A 5 -8.16 -25.83 -12.21
CA PRO A 5 -7.34 -27.05 -12.18
C PRO A 5 -6.20 -27.06 -13.20
N GLU A 6 -6.25 -26.18 -14.20
CA GLU A 6 -5.25 -26.08 -15.25
C GLU A 6 -4.06 -25.17 -14.84
N GLN A 7 -4.20 -24.40 -13.76
CA GLN A 7 -3.09 -23.67 -13.15
C GLN A 7 -2.11 -24.65 -12.48
N LYS A 8 -0.81 -24.36 -12.59
CA LYS A 8 0.26 -25.18 -12.00
C LYS A 8 1.17 -24.31 -11.13
N ALA A 9 1.35 -24.70 -9.86
CA ALA A 9 2.15 -23.92 -8.91
C ALA A 9 3.64 -23.79 -9.30
N ASP A 10 4.20 -24.78 -10.01
CA ASP A 10 5.57 -24.74 -10.53
C ASP A 10 5.64 -24.28 -12.00
N ALA A 11 4.79 -23.32 -12.37
CA ALA A 11 4.82 -22.68 -13.68
C ALA A 11 4.42 -21.20 -13.56
N GLU A 12 4.66 -20.44 -14.62
CA GLU A 12 4.02 -19.13 -14.76
C GLU A 12 2.50 -19.31 -14.87
N PRO A 13 1.70 -18.44 -14.22
CA PRO A 13 0.24 -18.51 -14.27
C PRO A 13 -0.31 -18.45 -15.70
N VAL A 14 -1.27 -19.32 -16.00
CA VAL A 14 -2.04 -19.26 -17.24
C VAL A 14 -3.06 -18.12 -17.14
N ALA A 15 -3.17 -17.30 -18.18
CA ALA A 15 -4.09 -16.16 -18.18
C ALA A 15 -5.56 -16.63 -18.26
N TYR A 16 -6.40 -16.08 -17.39
CA TYR A 16 -7.86 -16.24 -17.42
C TYR A 16 -8.57 -14.89 -17.32
N PRO A 17 -9.82 -14.79 -17.81
CA PRO A 17 -10.71 -13.68 -17.49
C PRO A 17 -10.91 -13.54 -15.97
N TRP A 18 -11.51 -12.42 -15.57
CA TRP A 18 -11.95 -12.20 -14.20
C TRP A 18 -12.83 -13.34 -13.71
N CYS A 19 -12.54 -13.85 -12.52
CA CYS A 19 -13.29 -14.94 -11.89
C CYS A 19 -14.72 -14.50 -11.54
N VAL A 20 -14.87 -13.29 -11.01
CA VAL A 20 -16.16 -12.63 -10.77
C VAL A 20 -16.10 -11.23 -11.33
N ALA A 21 -17.15 -10.79 -12.03
CA ALA A 21 -17.24 -9.43 -12.56
C ALA A 21 -18.64 -8.86 -12.36
N SER A 22 -18.73 -7.56 -12.08
CA SER A 22 -20.01 -6.85 -12.01
C SER A 22 -20.69 -6.84 -13.38
N ALA A 23 -22.01 -7.02 -13.37
CA ALA A 23 -22.84 -6.90 -14.57
C ALA A 23 -23.20 -5.44 -14.91
N GLY A 24 -22.74 -4.46 -14.13
CA GLY A 24 -23.13 -3.05 -14.29
C GLY A 24 -24.39 -2.71 -13.48
N CYS A 25 -24.38 -3.01 -12.19
CA CYS A 25 -25.51 -2.80 -11.29
C CYS A 25 -25.08 -2.20 -9.96
N ASP A 26 -26.05 -1.64 -9.23
CA ASP A 26 -25.86 -1.20 -7.86
C ASP A 26 -26.10 -2.34 -6.86
N ASN A 27 -25.43 -2.26 -5.72
CA ASN A 27 -25.46 -3.22 -4.62
C ASN A 27 -24.99 -4.65 -4.98
N PRO A 28 -24.07 -4.88 -5.95
CA PRO A 28 -23.54 -6.22 -6.17
C PRO A 28 -22.77 -6.66 -4.92
N SER A 29 -22.91 -7.93 -4.56
CA SER A 29 -22.32 -8.46 -3.34
C SER A 29 -21.55 -9.75 -3.56
N ILE A 30 -20.45 -9.91 -2.85
CA ILE A 30 -19.70 -11.18 -2.73
C ILE A 30 -19.54 -11.45 -1.24
N ILE A 31 -20.05 -12.61 -0.78
CA ILE A 31 -20.06 -12.95 0.63
C ILE A 31 -19.56 -14.39 0.80
N ASP A 32 -18.63 -14.60 1.75
CA ASP A 32 -18.15 -15.92 2.17
C ASP A 32 -17.60 -16.78 1.02
N CYS A 33 -16.58 -16.26 0.34
CA CYS A 33 -16.01 -16.87 -0.86
C CYS A 33 -14.51 -17.14 -0.71
N LEU A 34 -14.05 -18.26 -1.28
CA LEU A 34 -12.63 -18.60 -1.44
C LEU A 34 -12.31 -18.74 -2.93
N LEU A 35 -11.45 -17.87 -3.45
CA LEU A 35 -10.92 -17.91 -4.82
C LEU A 35 -9.50 -18.47 -4.77
N VAL A 36 -9.36 -19.78 -4.94
CA VAL A 36 -8.11 -20.49 -4.63
C VAL A 36 -6.95 -19.98 -5.48
N ASN A 37 -7.12 -19.91 -6.80
CA ASN A 37 -6.03 -19.58 -7.73
C ASN A 37 -6.51 -18.94 -9.05
N PRO A 38 -7.48 -18.00 -9.06
CA PRO A 38 -7.85 -17.32 -10.30
C PRO A 38 -6.68 -16.48 -10.81
N TYR A 39 -6.53 -16.35 -12.13
CA TYR A 39 -5.57 -15.38 -12.68
C TYR A 39 -5.94 -13.95 -12.29
N GLN A 40 -7.22 -13.58 -12.44
CA GLN A 40 -7.77 -12.31 -11.98
C GLN A 40 -9.01 -12.58 -11.11
N GLY A 41 -9.08 -12.02 -9.91
CA GLY A 41 -10.10 -12.31 -8.90
C GLY A 41 -11.43 -11.64 -9.19
N VAL A 42 -11.56 -10.36 -8.85
CA VAL A 42 -12.84 -9.64 -8.87
C VAL A 42 -12.73 -8.33 -9.64
N ASP A 43 -13.67 -8.12 -10.56
CA ASP A 43 -13.83 -6.91 -11.36
C ASP A 43 -15.11 -6.15 -11.04
N PHE A 44 -15.00 -5.18 -10.14
CA PHE A 44 -16.02 -4.17 -9.85
C PHE A 44 -15.56 -2.81 -10.38
N GLY A 45 -14.81 -2.78 -11.49
CA GLY A 45 -14.31 -1.53 -12.07
C GLY A 45 -14.54 -1.37 -13.56
N SER A 46 -14.63 -2.45 -14.34
CA SER A 46 -14.92 -2.34 -15.79
C SER A 46 -16.33 -1.85 -16.09
N ARG A 47 -17.23 -1.91 -15.10
CA ARG A 47 -18.62 -1.43 -15.16
C ARG A 47 -19.00 -0.86 -13.79
N VAL A 48 -20.01 0.01 -13.79
CA VAL A 48 -20.57 0.58 -12.56
C VAL A 48 -20.91 -0.52 -11.56
N ALA A 49 -20.44 -0.35 -10.33
CA ALA A 49 -20.67 -1.24 -9.20
C ALA A 49 -20.93 -0.40 -7.94
N GLY A 50 -21.91 0.52 -8.02
CA GLY A 50 -22.23 1.44 -6.93
C GLY A 50 -22.72 0.69 -5.69
N ARG A 51 -22.35 1.18 -4.49
CA ARG A 51 -22.75 0.58 -3.20
C ARG A 51 -22.44 -0.92 -3.07
N HIS A 52 -21.41 -1.40 -3.78
CA HIS A 52 -21.01 -2.79 -3.71
C HIS A 52 -20.64 -3.21 -2.28
N TYR A 53 -20.83 -4.48 -1.97
CA TYR A 53 -20.50 -5.05 -0.67
C TYR A 53 -19.76 -6.37 -0.81
N ILE A 54 -18.46 -6.36 -0.49
CA ILE A 54 -17.65 -7.58 -0.47
C ILE A 54 -17.26 -7.86 0.97
N ARG A 55 -17.64 -9.04 1.47
CA ARG A 55 -17.29 -9.49 2.82
C ARG A 55 -16.76 -10.91 2.82
N ASN A 56 -15.72 -11.18 3.60
CA ASN A 56 -15.16 -12.54 3.80
C ASN A 56 -14.73 -13.16 2.46
N LEU A 57 -13.95 -12.42 1.69
CA LEU A 57 -13.38 -12.87 0.41
C LEU A 57 -11.93 -13.26 0.62
N TYR A 58 -11.62 -14.52 0.39
CA TYR A 58 -10.31 -15.11 0.59
C TYR A 58 -9.76 -15.59 -0.74
N GLY A 59 -8.46 -15.50 -0.99
CA GLY A 59 -7.90 -16.13 -2.19
C GLY A 59 -6.43 -15.88 -2.46
N GLN A 60 -5.93 -16.51 -3.52
CA GLN A 60 -4.63 -16.19 -4.11
C GLN A 60 -4.81 -15.81 -5.59
N PRO A 61 -5.36 -14.62 -5.90
CA PRO A 61 -5.40 -14.14 -7.27
C PRO A 61 -3.99 -13.95 -7.82
N LEU A 62 -3.69 -14.55 -8.96
CA LEU A 62 -2.31 -14.68 -9.43
C LEU A 62 -1.78 -13.40 -10.09
N TYR A 63 -2.65 -12.55 -10.66
CA TYR A 63 -2.25 -11.31 -11.32
C TYR A 63 -2.98 -10.07 -10.79
N LYS A 64 -4.33 -10.07 -10.74
CA LYS A 64 -5.11 -8.96 -10.18
C LYS A 64 -6.09 -9.47 -9.15
N GLY A 65 -6.05 -8.96 -7.93
CA GLY A 65 -6.94 -9.43 -6.85
C GLY A 65 -8.34 -8.86 -6.94
N LEU A 66 -8.49 -7.59 -6.57
CA LEU A 66 -9.75 -6.85 -6.62
C LEU A 66 -9.53 -5.53 -7.33
N PHE A 67 -10.32 -5.27 -8.37
CA PHE A 67 -10.39 -3.99 -9.05
C PHE A 67 -11.71 -3.29 -8.74
N VAL A 68 -11.61 -2.08 -8.22
CA VAL A 68 -12.74 -1.18 -7.96
C VAL A 68 -12.55 0.12 -8.72
N ASP A 69 -13.55 0.45 -9.52
CA ASP A 69 -13.67 1.69 -10.27
C ASP A 69 -15.16 2.02 -10.46
N LEU A 70 -15.48 3.20 -10.97
CA LEU A 70 -16.84 3.63 -11.32
C LEU A 70 -17.86 3.44 -10.18
N CYS A 71 -17.41 3.57 -8.93
CA CYS A 71 -18.27 3.51 -7.75
C CYS A 71 -18.60 4.93 -7.27
N PHE A 72 -19.70 5.50 -7.76
CA PHE A 72 -20.10 6.89 -7.48
C PHE A 72 -20.90 7.07 -6.18
N ASP A 73 -20.80 6.09 -5.29
CA ASP A 73 -21.45 6.02 -3.98
C ASP A 73 -20.58 5.11 -3.10
N VAL A 74 -20.99 4.88 -1.84
CA VAL A 74 -20.17 4.23 -0.81
C VAL A 74 -20.08 2.72 -1.01
N GLY A 75 -18.97 2.25 -1.59
CA GLY A 75 -18.58 0.84 -1.59
C GLY A 75 -18.04 0.37 -0.23
N ARG A 76 -18.26 -0.90 0.11
CA ARG A 76 -17.81 -1.52 1.38
C ARG A 76 -17.05 -2.81 1.11
N LEU A 77 -15.79 -2.84 1.55
CA LEU A 77 -14.90 -3.99 1.49
C LEU A 77 -14.52 -4.37 2.91
N GLU A 78 -14.86 -5.59 3.32
CA GLU A 78 -14.69 -6.04 4.69
C GLU A 78 -14.06 -7.44 4.71
N ASN A 79 -12.98 -7.61 5.48
CA ASN A 79 -12.38 -8.93 5.70
C ASN A 79 -12.02 -9.64 4.39
N ILE A 80 -11.21 -8.97 3.55
CA ILE A 80 -10.71 -9.52 2.28
C ILE A 80 -9.25 -9.85 2.43
N HIS A 81 -8.87 -11.12 2.26
CA HIS A 81 -7.51 -11.59 2.49
C HIS A 81 -6.95 -12.27 1.24
N PHE A 82 -5.94 -11.65 0.66
CA PHE A 82 -5.18 -12.19 -0.46
C PHE A 82 -3.80 -12.65 0.01
N TRP A 83 -3.67 -13.94 0.28
CA TRP A 83 -2.42 -14.56 0.74
C TRP A 83 -2.16 -15.85 -0.08
N PRO A 84 -1.03 -16.56 0.12
CA PRO A 84 -0.73 -17.82 -0.57
C PRO A 84 -1.64 -19.01 -0.21
N PHE A 85 -2.98 -18.89 -0.28
CA PHE A 85 -3.95 -19.96 0.03
C PHE A 85 -3.66 -21.25 -0.74
N TRP A 86 -3.19 -21.14 -1.98
CA TRP A 86 -2.99 -22.28 -2.87
C TRP A 86 -1.58 -22.84 -2.79
N THR A 87 -0.57 -21.98 -2.64
CA THR A 87 0.85 -22.36 -2.70
C THR A 87 1.54 -22.51 -1.35
N ALA A 88 0.98 -22.01 -0.24
CA ALA A 88 1.60 -22.11 1.09
C ALA A 88 1.90 -23.55 1.53
N HIS A 89 1.14 -24.52 1.02
CA HIS A 89 1.30 -25.94 1.31
C HIS A 89 2.23 -26.67 0.30
N VAL A 90 2.65 -25.99 -0.75
CA VAL A 90 3.35 -26.58 -1.90
C VAL A 90 4.86 -26.53 -1.65
N LEU A 91 5.40 -27.72 -1.33
CA LEU A 91 6.79 -28.18 -1.49
C LEU A 91 7.88 -27.57 -0.58
N GLY A 92 8.01 -28.15 0.62
CA GLY A 92 9.31 -28.58 1.16
C GLY A 92 10.42 -27.53 1.29
N GLY A 93 10.06 -26.25 1.41
CA GLY A 93 11.00 -25.15 1.62
C GLY A 93 11.48 -24.43 0.35
N LYS A 94 10.90 -24.65 -0.83
CA LYS A 94 11.15 -23.82 -2.03
C LYS A 94 9.88 -23.09 -2.46
N ALA A 95 9.98 -21.78 -2.65
CA ALA A 95 8.91 -20.96 -3.21
C ALA A 95 8.55 -21.48 -4.62
N PRO A 96 7.27 -21.77 -4.91
CA PRO A 96 6.84 -22.16 -6.25
C PRO A 96 7.06 -21.03 -7.27
N LYS A 97 7.32 -21.38 -8.54
CA LYS A 97 7.50 -20.37 -9.62
C LYS A 97 6.31 -19.43 -9.77
N THR A 98 5.10 -19.88 -9.44
CA THR A 98 3.92 -19.02 -9.41
C THR A 98 4.08 -17.88 -8.38
N ASP A 99 4.64 -18.14 -7.20
CA ASP A 99 4.80 -17.11 -6.17
C ASP A 99 5.83 -16.07 -6.58
N ASP A 100 6.95 -16.49 -7.16
CA ASP A 100 7.94 -15.58 -7.77
C ASP A 100 7.30 -14.71 -8.87
N TRP A 101 6.39 -15.29 -9.65
CA TRP A 101 5.67 -14.56 -10.71
C TRP A 101 4.70 -13.55 -10.11
N ILE A 102 3.93 -13.91 -9.08
CA ILE A 102 3.02 -13.01 -8.35
C ILE A 102 3.82 -11.86 -7.74
N PHE A 103 4.95 -12.14 -7.11
CA PHE A 103 5.80 -11.12 -6.50
C PHE A 103 6.39 -10.14 -7.53
N LYS A 104 6.55 -10.55 -8.78
CA LYS A 104 7.07 -9.70 -9.88
C LYS A 104 5.99 -8.99 -10.71
N ASN A 105 4.74 -9.45 -10.65
CA ASN A 105 3.69 -9.01 -11.59
C ASN A 105 2.34 -8.71 -10.94
N GLY A 106 2.05 -9.31 -9.80
CA GLY A 106 0.73 -9.29 -9.15
C GLY A 106 0.42 -7.98 -8.44
N THR A 107 -0.83 -7.54 -8.55
CA THR A 107 -1.40 -6.44 -7.75
C THR A 107 -2.64 -6.91 -7.01
N ALA A 108 -2.64 -6.82 -5.68
CA ALA A 108 -3.72 -7.36 -4.86
C ALA A 108 -4.98 -6.48 -4.88
N PHE A 109 -4.87 -5.21 -4.49
CA PHE A 109 -5.99 -4.26 -4.49
C PHE A 109 -5.72 -3.10 -5.44
N ILE A 110 -6.66 -2.85 -6.35
CA ILE A 110 -6.57 -1.80 -7.36
C ILE A 110 -7.79 -0.89 -7.23
N PHE A 111 -7.54 0.38 -6.97
CA PHE A 111 -8.54 1.38 -6.65
C PHE A 111 -8.42 2.59 -7.59
N ALA A 112 -9.47 2.89 -8.34
CA ALA A 112 -9.50 3.97 -9.34
C ALA A 112 -10.45 5.11 -8.96
N ARG A 113 -11.63 5.23 -9.58
CA ARG A 113 -12.67 6.17 -9.17
C ARG A 113 -13.63 5.48 -8.19
N SER A 114 -13.63 5.95 -6.95
CA SER A 114 -14.66 5.60 -5.95
C SER A 114 -14.98 6.79 -5.04
N ASP A 115 -16.25 6.94 -4.65
CA ASP A 115 -16.71 7.92 -3.67
C ASP A 115 -16.89 7.27 -2.31
N TRP A 116 -16.06 7.68 -1.34
CA TRP A 116 -16.11 7.20 0.03
C TRP A 116 -15.99 5.68 0.15
N GLN A 117 -14.97 5.10 -0.50
CA GLN A 117 -14.71 3.67 -0.38
C GLN A 117 -14.31 3.30 1.05
N TYR A 118 -15.08 2.42 1.69
CA TYR A 118 -14.72 1.88 3.00
C TYR A 118 -14.03 0.54 2.83
N VAL A 119 -12.86 0.42 3.44
CA VAL A 119 -12.03 -0.78 3.39
C VAL A 119 -11.57 -1.10 4.80
N SER A 120 -12.07 -2.21 5.33
CA SER A 120 -11.81 -2.60 6.72
C SER A 120 -11.35 -4.05 6.80
N ASN A 121 -10.27 -4.28 7.56
CA ASN A 121 -9.70 -5.61 7.75
C ASN A 121 -9.34 -6.29 6.40
N CYS A 122 -8.78 -5.54 5.45
CA CYS A 122 -8.35 -6.09 4.17
C CYS A 122 -6.82 -6.23 4.12
N PHE A 123 -6.34 -7.40 3.72
CA PHE A 123 -4.93 -7.76 3.81
C PHE A 123 -4.42 -8.43 2.54
N ALA A 124 -3.19 -8.11 2.13
CA ALA A 124 -2.47 -8.82 1.08
C ALA A 124 -1.03 -9.14 1.49
N ILE A 125 -0.47 -10.24 1.00
CA ILE A 125 0.95 -10.58 1.23
C ILE A 125 1.60 -11.23 0.00
N LEU A 126 2.89 -10.95 -0.23
CA LEU A 126 3.72 -11.50 -1.32
C LEU A 126 3.29 -11.09 -2.74
N TYR A 127 2.83 -9.85 -2.92
CA TYR A 127 2.55 -9.27 -4.23
C TYR A 127 3.63 -8.26 -4.62
N LYS A 128 3.77 -7.99 -5.93
CA LYS A 128 4.53 -6.80 -6.36
C LYS A 128 3.94 -5.54 -5.76
N THR A 129 2.63 -5.38 -5.90
CA THR A 129 1.91 -4.23 -5.35
C THR A 129 0.75 -4.69 -4.48
N GLY A 130 0.77 -4.28 -3.21
CA GLY A 130 -0.29 -4.59 -2.28
C GLY A 130 -1.56 -3.79 -2.58
N ILE A 131 -1.46 -2.48 -2.42
CA ILE A 131 -2.57 -1.55 -2.61
C ILE A 131 -2.15 -0.48 -3.62
N HIS A 132 -2.86 -0.39 -4.74
CA HIS A 132 -2.62 0.59 -5.80
C HIS A 132 -3.81 1.53 -5.95
N PHE A 133 -3.61 2.81 -5.61
CA PHE A 133 -4.52 3.89 -6.00
C PHE A 133 -4.08 4.40 -7.37
N MET A 134 -4.71 3.88 -8.41
CA MET A 134 -4.27 4.07 -9.78
C MET A 134 -4.63 5.44 -10.34
N LYS A 135 -3.92 5.81 -11.42
CA LYS A 135 -4.22 7.01 -12.19
C LYS A 135 -5.71 7.12 -12.52
N ALA A 136 -6.24 8.34 -12.41
CA ALA A 136 -7.59 8.64 -12.82
C ALA A 136 -7.79 8.56 -14.35
N SER A 137 -8.83 7.84 -14.75
CA SER A 137 -9.64 8.16 -15.93
C SER A 137 -10.80 9.08 -15.52
N GLU A 138 -11.53 9.65 -16.48
CA GLU A 138 -12.78 10.37 -16.20
C GLU A 138 -13.73 9.53 -15.33
N PRO A 139 -14.41 10.10 -14.31
CA PRO A 139 -14.47 11.53 -13.94
C PRO A 139 -13.41 12.00 -12.92
N GLY A 140 -12.33 11.25 -12.72
CA GLY A 140 -11.24 11.64 -11.82
C GLY A 140 -10.85 10.55 -10.81
N PRO A 141 -9.94 10.87 -9.87
CA PRO A 141 -9.50 9.90 -8.86
C PRO A 141 -10.50 9.74 -7.72
N GLY A 142 -10.47 8.60 -7.05
CA GLY A 142 -11.30 8.29 -5.89
C GLY A 142 -10.79 8.81 -4.54
N ASN A 143 -11.61 8.59 -3.51
CA ASN A 143 -11.25 8.79 -2.10
C ASN A 143 -11.58 7.56 -1.25
N TYR A 144 -10.79 7.34 -0.20
CA TYR A 144 -10.70 6.04 0.47
C TYR A 144 -10.49 6.16 1.98
N LEU A 145 -11.15 5.30 2.74
CA LEU A 145 -10.93 5.07 4.17
C LEU A 145 -10.49 3.63 4.39
N MET A 146 -9.25 3.46 4.82
CA MET A 146 -8.59 2.19 5.08
C MET A 146 -8.39 2.02 6.59
N THR A 147 -9.04 1.02 7.19
CA THR A 147 -8.92 0.74 8.64
C THR A 147 -8.48 -0.69 8.86
N GLN A 148 -7.49 -0.92 9.74
CA GLN A 148 -7.00 -2.26 10.05
C GLN A 148 -6.63 -3.08 8.80
N SER A 149 -6.18 -2.38 7.76
CA SER A 149 -5.94 -2.96 6.44
C SER A 149 -4.47 -2.79 6.10
N GLY A 150 -3.94 -3.63 5.23
CA GLY A 150 -2.51 -3.68 5.07
C GLY A 150 -2.04 -4.50 3.89
N ALA A 151 -0.76 -4.34 3.59
CA ALA A 151 -0.04 -5.17 2.66
C ALA A 151 1.30 -5.53 3.30
N ASP A 152 1.68 -6.80 3.18
CA ASP A 152 2.83 -7.38 3.86
C ASP A 152 3.79 -8.03 2.86
N CYS A 153 5.09 -7.98 3.13
CA CYS A 153 6.15 -8.50 2.26
C CYS A 153 5.91 -8.23 0.76
N CYS A 154 5.45 -7.02 0.44
CA CYS A 154 5.28 -6.58 -0.95
C CYS A 154 6.49 -5.74 -1.37
N ASP A 155 6.80 -5.70 -2.67
CA ASP A 155 7.76 -4.70 -3.17
C ASP A 155 7.26 -3.28 -2.87
N VAL A 156 6.07 -2.96 -3.37
CA VAL A 156 5.36 -1.73 -3.07
C VAL A 156 4.07 -2.08 -2.33
N ALA A 157 4.09 -1.98 -1.00
CA ALA A 157 2.90 -2.24 -0.19
C ALA A 157 1.79 -1.23 -0.48
N VAL A 158 2.14 0.05 -0.66
CA VAL A 158 1.19 1.11 -1.02
C VAL A 158 1.74 1.95 -2.15
N TYR A 159 1.08 1.90 -3.31
CA TYR A 159 1.35 2.78 -4.42
C TYR A 159 0.21 3.78 -4.60
N VAL A 160 0.49 5.06 -4.36
CA VAL A 160 -0.43 6.16 -4.60
C VAL A 160 -0.02 6.85 -5.90
N GLU A 161 -0.64 6.48 -7.01
CA GLU A 161 -0.45 7.22 -8.26
C GLU A 161 -1.25 8.53 -8.21
N GLU A 162 -2.54 8.46 -7.90
CA GLU A 162 -3.41 9.63 -7.79
C GLU A 162 -4.60 9.39 -6.85
N THR A 163 -5.00 10.40 -6.08
CA THR A 163 -6.20 10.40 -5.23
C THR A 163 -6.91 11.76 -5.30
N GLN A 164 -8.18 11.80 -4.89
CA GLN A 164 -8.98 13.02 -4.95
C GLN A 164 -8.38 14.19 -4.16
N GLY A 165 -8.22 15.35 -4.81
CA GLY A 165 -7.47 16.49 -4.28
C GLY A 165 -7.92 17.01 -2.90
N HIS A 166 -9.20 16.89 -2.57
CA HIS A 166 -9.77 17.42 -1.32
C HIS A 166 -9.96 16.37 -0.20
N SER A 167 -10.02 15.08 -0.55
CA SER A 167 -10.33 13.99 0.40
C SER A 167 -9.22 12.95 0.50
N GLY A 168 -8.63 12.59 -0.64
CA GLY A 168 -7.51 11.68 -0.75
C GLY A 168 -7.76 10.30 -0.14
N VAL A 169 -6.75 9.75 0.55
CA VAL A 169 -6.83 8.47 1.27
C VAL A 169 -6.40 8.63 2.73
N SER A 170 -7.08 7.91 3.63
CA SER A 170 -6.69 7.78 5.03
C SER A 170 -6.51 6.32 5.41
N PHE A 171 -5.37 6.01 6.02
CA PHE A 171 -5.04 4.76 6.67
C PHE A 171 -5.08 4.95 8.18
N ALA A 172 -5.76 4.06 8.88
CA ALA A 172 -5.79 4.03 10.34
C ALA A 172 -5.50 2.61 10.86
N ASN A 173 -4.64 2.51 11.87
CA ASN A 173 -4.28 1.24 12.54
C ASN A 173 -3.88 0.15 11.54
N SER A 174 -3.14 0.54 10.50
CA SER A 174 -2.79 -0.30 9.36
C SER A 174 -1.37 -0.84 9.48
N GLN A 175 -1.14 -2.06 8.99
CA GLN A 175 0.19 -2.65 8.88
C GLN A 175 0.67 -2.56 7.44
N ILE A 176 1.85 -1.98 7.23
CA ILE A 176 2.41 -1.79 5.90
C ILE A 176 3.83 -2.33 5.92
N PHE A 177 4.06 -3.49 5.31
CA PHE A 177 5.39 -4.04 5.10
C PHE A 177 5.69 -4.11 3.60
N GLY A 178 6.55 -3.18 3.17
CA GLY A 178 6.91 -2.90 1.79
C GLY A 178 7.05 -1.41 1.56
N ARG A 179 7.41 -1.00 0.34
CA ARG A 179 7.60 0.43 0.04
C ARG A 179 6.26 1.18 0.00
N ILE A 180 6.29 2.44 0.40
CA ILE A 180 5.22 3.42 0.17
C ILE A 180 5.71 4.39 -0.88
N VAL A 181 5.01 4.46 -2.03
CA VAL A 181 5.37 5.35 -3.13
C VAL A 181 4.20 6.27 -3.43
N VAL A 182 4.44 7.59 -3.36
CA VAL A 182 3.46 8.61 -3.73
C VAL A 182 3.98 9.34 -4.97
N SER A 183 3.35 9.09 -6.12
CA SER A 183 3.82 9.57 -7.41
C SER A 183 3.70 11.09 -7.56
N GLU A 184 4.46 11.65 -8.51
CA GLU A 184 4.41 13.07 -8.88
C GLU A 184 3.01 13.55 -9.31
N LYS A 185 2.15 12.66 -9.78
CA LYS A 185 0.78 12.98 -10.22
C LYS A 185 -0.16 13.21 -9.05
N ASN A 186 0.15 12.68 -7.86
CA ASN A 186 -0.76 12.78 -6.73
C ASN A 186 -0.83 14.22 -6.19
N THR A 187 -2.04 14.77 -6.15
CA THR A 187 -2.34 16.07 -5.55
C THR A 187 -3.20 15.96 -4.29
N GLY A 188 -3.85 14.81 -4.07
CA GLY A 188 -4.68 14.54 -2.90
C GLY A 188 -3.87 14.24 -1.62
N PRO A 189 -4.49 14.41 -0.45
CA PRO A 189 -3.86 14.09 0.82
C PRO A 189 -3.74 12.57 1.03
N VAL A 190 -2.61 12.11 1.57
CA VAL A 190 -2.38 10.72 1.97
C VAL A 190 -2.07 10.73 3.46
N ARG A 191 -2.92 10.09 4.27
CA ARG A 191 -2.84 10.18 5.73
C ARG A 191 -2.64 8.80 6.33
N PHE A 192 -1.69 8.66 7.25
CA PHE A 192 -1.45 7.47 8.05
C PHE A 192 -1.55 7.85 9.52
N THR A 193 -2.39 7.13 10.28
CA THR A 193 -2.60 7.37 11.71
C THR A 193 -2.54 6.07 12.49
N GLY A 194 -1.66 5.96 13.48
CA GLY A 194 -1.53 4.73 14.27
C GLY A 194 -1.02 3.54 13.47
N CYS A 195 -0.38 3.76 12.32
CA CYS A 195 0.07 2.69 11.43
C CYS A 195 1.46 2.18 11.83
N GLY A 196 1.65 0.87 11.73
CA GLY A 196 2.97 0.24 11.77
C GLY A 196 3.53 0.13 10.36
N ILE A 197 4.72 0.68 10.15
CA ILE A 197 5.38 0.74 8.85
C ILE A 197 6.70 -0.02 8.95
N PHE A 198 6.74 -1.15 8.28
CA PHE A 198 7.81 -2.13 8.27
C PHE A 198 8.49 -2.09 6.90
N GLY A 199 9.83 -2.21 6.83
CA GLY A 199 10.70 -1.81 5.70
C GLY A 199 10.36 -2.34 4.28
N ALA A 200 11.28 -2.23 3.32
CA ALA A 200 11.07 -2.84 1.99
C ALA A 200 11.38 -4.35 2.04
N SER A 201 10.72 -5.16 1.19
CA SER A 201 11.16 -6.54 0.95
C SER A 201 12.53 -6.56 0.27
N GLY A 202 13.50 -7.32 0.78
CA GLY A 202 14.89 -7.34 0.30
C GLY A 202 15.14 -7.91 -1.11
N GLU A 203 14.10 -8.27 -1.87
CA GLU A 203 14.23 -8.93 -3.18
C GLU A 203 14.48 -7.99 -4.37
N ILE A 204 14.21 -6.69 -4.24
CA ILE A 204 14.38 -5.70 -5.32
C ILE A 204 15.50 -4.72 -4.98
N GLU A 205 16.14 -4.15 -6.01
CA GLU A 205 17.22 -3.18 -5.87
C GLU A 205 16.92 -2.13 -4.81
N ALA A 206 17.98 -1.65 -4.17
CA ALA A 206 17.88 -0.70 -3.09
C ALA A 206 17.07 0.54 -3.47
N GLN A 207 15.90 0.67 -2.86
CA GLN A 207 15.03 1.84 -2.97
C GLN A 207 14.63 2.29 -1.56
N GLU A 208 14.33 3.59 -1.44
CA GLU A 208 13.85 4.16 -0.18
C GLU A 208 12.55 3.50 0.26
N MET A 209 12.35 3.40 1.58
CA MET A 209 11.14 2.79 2.15
C MET A 209 9.90 3.64 1.83
N ILE A 210 10.04 4.97 1.90
CA ILE A 210 8.97 5.90 1.58
C ILE A 210 9.48 6.95 0.61
N ARG A 211 8.88 7.03 -0.57
CA ARG A 211 9.16 8.04 -1.58
C ARG A 211 7.95 8.95 -1.81
N ILE A 212 8.15 10.25 -1.74
CA ILE A 212 7.09 11.26 -1.95
C ILE A 212 7.51 12.23 -3.05
N ASP A 213 6.95 12.08 -4.25
CA ASP A 213 7.19 12.97 -5.40
C ASP A 213 6.04 13.95 -5.67
N GLY A 214 4.82 13.61 -5.24
CA GLY A 214 3.58 14.34 -5.51
C GLY A 214 3.54 15.77 -4.97
N ARG A 215 2.46 16.51 -5.28
CA ARG A 215 2.22 17.86 -4.71
C ARG A 215 1.31 17.85 -3.49
N GLY A 216 0.56 16.77 -3.29
CA GLY A 216 -0.32 16.57 -2.14
C GLY A 216 0.43 16.54 -0.81
N ARG A 217 -0.33 16.53 0.30
CA ARG A 217 0.24 16.34 1.63
C ARG A 217 0.25 14.88 2.00
N VAL A 218 1.41 14.37 2.40
CA VAL A 218 1.54 13.07 3.06
C VAL A 218 1.73 13.30 4.55
N SER A 219 1.01 12.59 5.41
CA SER A 219 1.17 12.72 6.85
C SER A 219 1.23 11.38 7.57
N PHE A 220 2.09 11.31 8.57
CA PHE A 220 2.24 10.21 9.50
C PHE A 220 2.03 10.73 10.92
N ASP A 221 1.04 10.19 11.61
CA ASP A 221 0.64 10.61 12.95
C ASP A 221 0.56 9.39 13.87
N SER A 222 1.30 9.43 14.97
CA SER A 222 1.39 8.30 15.91
C SER A 222 1.75 6.96 15.24
N CYS A 223 2.65 6.99 14.26
CA CYS A 223 3.12 5.80 13.55
C CYS A 223 4.38 5.21 14.18
N SER A 224 4.62 3.91 13.93
CA SER A 224 5.91 3.27 14.22
C SER A 224 6.62 2.88 12.93
N PHE A 225 7.90 3.24 12.83
CA PHE A 225 8.76 2.95 11.68
C PHE A 225 9.84 1.95 12.09
N HIS A 226 9.87 0.79 11.44
CA HIS A 226 10.82 -0.27 11.76
C HIS A 226 11.23 -1.06 10.52
N ALA A 227 12.44 -0.88 10.00
CA ALA A 227 12.93 -1.80 8.97
C ALA A 227 13.37 -3.12 9.61
N ILE A 228 12.51 -4.14 9.51
CA ILE A 228 12.78 -5.51 9.97
C ILE A 228 13.97 -6.11 9.23
N ASP A 229 14.13 -5.77 7.95
CA ASP A 229 15.29 -6.12 7.15
C ASP A 229 16.12 -4.84 6.91
N PRO A 230 17.31 -4.68 7.54
CA PRO A 230 18.19 -3.54 7.32
C PRO A 230 18.94 -3.60 5.97
N ALA A 231 18.50 -4.44 5.02
CA ALA A 231 19.04 -4.52 3.68
C ALA A 231 18.62 -3.44 2.65
N PRO A 232 17.88 -2.32 2.93
CA PRO A 232 17.79 -1.27 1.94
C PRO A 232 19.22 -0.72 1.77
N LYS A 233 19.84 -0.98 0.61
CA LYS A 233 21.15 -0.36 0.32
C LYS A 233 21.01 1.17 0.14
N THR A 234 19.81 1.74 0.23
CA THR A 234 19.57 3.19 0.20
C THR A 234 19.85 3.78 1.57
N LYS A 235 20.48 4.94 1.60
CA LYS A 235 20.87 5.62 2.86
C LYS A 235 19.69 6.26 3.61
N ASP A 236 18.49 6.27 3.02
CA ASP A 236 17.38 7.12 3.46
C ASP A 236 16.10 6.30 3.68
N TYR A 237 15.43 6.54 4.81
CA TYR A 237 14.16 5.90 5.16
C TYR A 237 12.98 6.57 4.43
N ILE A 238 12.79 7.86 4.69
CA ILE A 238 11.77 8.68 4.03
C ILE A 238 12.48 9.70 3.15
N ASN A 239 12.25 9.63 1.84
CA ASN A 239 12.71 10.62 0.88
C ASN A 239 11.55 11.50 0.39
N VAL A 240 11.62 12.78 0.71
CA VAL A 240 10.62 13.79 0.37
C VAL A 240 11.14 14.62 -0.80
N VAL A 241 10.97 14.06 -2.00
CA VAL A 241 11.42 14.67 -3.26
C VAL A 241 10.58 15.90 -3.61
N GLY A 242 9.28 15.87 -3.31
CA GLY A 242 8.35 16.96 -3.59
C GLY A 242 7.26 17.12 -2.53
N GLY A 243 6.29 17.98 -2.84
CA GLY A 243 5.03 18.02 -2.09
C GLY A 243 5.16 18.52 -0.66
N ARG A 244 4.34 17.96 0.23
CA ARG A 244 4.27 18.38 1.63
C ARG A 244 4.31 17.16 2.54
N ILE A 245 5.07 17.25 3.62
CA ILE A 245 5.13 16.18 4.62
C ILE A 245 4.75 16.69 6.02
N GLY A 246 4.04 15.85 6.78
CA GLY A 246 3.88 15.99 8.22
C GLY A 246 4.25 14.69 8.93
N VAL A 247 5.10 14.74 9.95
CA VAL A 247 5.39 13.58 10.81
C VAL A 247 5.28 14.04 12.26
N ALA A 248 4.34 13.47 12.99
CA ALA A 248 4.08 13.85 14.38
C ALA A 248 3.84 12.64 15.29
N GLY A 249 4.30 12.75 16.54
CA GLY A 249 4.03 11.76 17.59
C GLY A 249 4.50 10.34 17.26
N SER A 250 5.44 10.18 16.32
CA SER A 250 5.82 8.89 15.76
C SER A 250 7.15 8.41 16.32
N VAL A 251 7.39 7.10 16.25
CA VAL A 251 8.62 6.45 16.73
C VAL A 251 9.38 5.78 15.58
N PHE A 252 10.69 5.99 15.53
CA PHE A 252 11.60 5.39 14.55
C PHE A 252 12.55 4.42 15.26
N ILE A 253 12.29 3.12 15.12
CA ILE A 253 12.89 2.04 15.92
C ILE A 253 14.18 1.48 15.28
N GLY A 254 14.31 1.50 13.94
CA GLY A 254 15.30 0.67 13.22
C GLY A 254 16.30 1.40 12.31
N THR A 255 16.58 2.69 12.48
CA THR A 255 17.29 3.49 11.46
C THR A 255 18.82 3.37 11.44
N ALA A 256 19.40 2.30 12.00
CA ALA A 256 20.84 2.17 12.19
C ALA A 256 21.64 2.37 10.89
N GLY A 257 22.34 3.51 10.78
CA GLY A 257 23.18 3.86 9.63
C GLY A 257 22.52 4.76 8.58
N HIS A 258 21.21 4.98 8.65
CA HIS A 258 20.42 5.67 7.63
C HIS A 258 19.83 6.98 8.16
N ALA A 259 19.72 8.01 7.31
CA ALA A 259 18.99 9.21 7.67
C ALA A 259 17.49 8.85 7.77
N PRO A 260 16.81 9.17 8.89
CA PRO A 260 15.42 8.79 9.06
C PRO A 260 14.50 9.51 8.06
N ILE A 261 14.81 10.77 7.75
CA ILE A 261 14.04 11.60 6.82
C ILE A 261 15.02 12.49 6.04
N VAL A 262 14.85 12.54 4.73
CA VAL A 262 15.53 13.47 3.82
C VAL A 262 14.49 14.35 3.16
N ILE A 263 14.60 15.66 3.36
CA ILE A 263 13.71 16.67 2.79
C ILE A 263 14.45 17.36 1.64
N ASP A 264 14.01 17.12 0.41
CA ASP A 264 14.72 17.55 -0.78
C ASP A 264 14.35 18.98 -1.22
N GLU A 265 15.15 19.59 -2.11
CA GLU A 265 15.02 21.03 -2.46
C GLU A 265 13.63 21.43 -2.97
N LYS A 266 12.91 20.51 -3.64
CA LYS A 266 11.59 20.77 -4.24
C LYS A 266 10.43 20.57 -3.25
N CYS A 267 10.70 20.17 -2.00
CA CYS A 267 9.68 20.10 -0.97
C CYS A 267 9.03 21.49 -0.76
N ILE A 268 7.69 21.52 -0.74
CA ILE A 268 6.89 22.75 -0.60
C ILE A 268 6.79 23.18 0.88
N SER A 269 6.62 22.21 1.78
CA SER A 269 6.58 22.42 3.23
C SER A 269 6.75 21.11 4.00
N ALA A 270 7.45 21.16 5.13
CA ALA A 270 7.60 20.02 6.03
C ALA A 270 7.35 20.41 7.49
N ILE A 271 6.64 19.57 8.24
CA ILE A 271 6.47 19.70 9.68
C ILE A 271 6.84 18.37 10.33
N ILE A 272 7.98 18.32 11.01
CA ILE A 272 8.49 17.14 11.70
C ILE A 272 8.63 17.48 13.19
N THR A 273 7.71 16.98 14.02
CA THR A 273 7.65 17.41 15.43
C THR A 273 7.14 16.36 16.40
N GLY A 274 7.67 16.33 17.62
CA GLY A 274 7.19 15.44 18.67
C GLY A 274 7.49 13.96 18.38
N ASN A 275 8.57 13.66 17.66
CA ASN A 275 8.93 12.29 17.29
C ASN A 275 10.10 11.76 18.13
N GLU A 276 10.17 10.45 18.27
CA GLU A 276 11.27 9.74 18.92
C GLU A 276 12.05 8.93 17.90
N PHE A 277 13.37 9.12 17.86
CA PHE A 277 14.30 8.38 17.01
C PHE A 277 15.27 7.60 17.89
N TYR A 278 15.27 6.28 17.75
CA TYR A 278 16.15 5.41 18.55
C TYR A 278 17.62 5.61 18.16
N SER A 279 17.89 5.93 16.89
CA SER A 279 19.23 6.30 16.44
C SER A 279 19.52 7.81 16.61
N SER A 280 20.80 8.15 16.78
CA SER A 280 21.31 9.52 16.79
C SER A 280 21.36 10.20 15.41
N LYS A 281 21.07 9.47 14.32
CA LYS A 281 21.04 10.03 12.96
C LYS A 281 20.00 11.14 12.82
N GLN A 282 20.44 12.27 12.30
CA GLN A 282 19.62 13.47 12.17
C GLN A 282 18.85 13.50 10.85
N ILE A 283 17.75 14.24 10.84
CA ILE A 283 16.98 14.59 9.64
C ILE A 283 17.84 15.47 8.73
N VAL A 284 17.85 15.17 7.43
CA VAL A 284 18.55 15.99 6.42
C VAL A 284 17.54 16.95 5.79
N ASN A 285 17.84 18.25 5.81
CA ASN A 285 16.99 19.28 5.22
C ASN A 285 17.73 20.07 4.14
N ASN A 286 17.36 19.84 2.88
CA ASN A 286 17.84 20.58 1.71
C ASN A 286 16.81 21.62 1.21
N ALA A 287 15.61 21.67 1.80
CA ALA A 287 14.58 22.61 1.36
C ALA A 287 14.89 24.05 1.78
N LYS A 288 14.52 25.00 0.91
CA LYS A 288 14.90 26.42 1.04
C LYS A 288 14.04 27.22 2.01
N LYS A 289 12.80 26.77 2.29
CA LYS A 289 11.82 27.46 3.15
C LYS A 289 10.72 26.52 3.63
N ASN A 290 9.91 26.99 4.59
CA ASN A 290 8.70 26.33 5.10
C ASN A 290 8.93 24.95 5.74
N VAL A 291 10.08 24.76 6.40
CA VAL A 291 10.40 23.54 7.14
C VAL A 291 10.42 23.86 8.62
N VAL A 292 9.70 23.05 9.40
CA VAL A 292 9.72 23.07 10.86
C VAL A 292 10.18 21.70 11.33
N ILE A 293 11.34 21.66 11.97
CA ILE A 293 11.88 20.47 12.66
C ILE A 293 12.12 20.88 14.11
N LYS A 294 11.25 20.44 15.01
CA LYS A 294 11.29 20.86 16.43
C LYS A 294 10.76 19.78 17.36
N ASP A 295 11.18 19.79 18.61
CA ASP A 295 10.64 18.90 19.65
C ASP A 295 10.80 17.41 19.29
N ASN A 296 11.92 17.02 18.69
CA ASN A 296 12.23 15.61 18.37
C ASN A 296 13.37 15.10 19.26
N LEU A 297 13.29 13.85 19.71
CA LEU A 297 14.33 13.16 20.49
C LEU A 297 15.12 12.20 19.59
N PHE A 298 16.44 12.15 19.75
CA PHE A 298 17.33 11.29 18.95
C PHE A 298 18.26 10.49 19.85
N GLY A 299 18.66 9.30 19.40
CA GLY A 299 19.61 8.44 20.11
C GLY A 299 19.05 7.82 21.39
N THR A 300 17.75 7.59 21.47
CA THR A 300 17.11 7.11 22.71
C THR A 300 17.43 5.64 23.04
N ASP A 301 18.06 4.90 22.13
CA ASP A 301 18.46 3.48 22.31
C ASP A 301 19.99 3.25 22.23
N GLU A 302 20.81 4.32 22.14
CA GLU A 302 22.28 4.24 21.98
C GLU A 302 23.08 4.26 23.31
N ASN A 303 22.53 3.67 24.39
CA ASN A 303 23.22 3.60 25.70
C ASN A 303 24.35 2.56 25.76
#